data_AF-A0A658IBU8-F1
#
_entry.id   AF-A0A658IBU8-F1
#
_cell.length_a   1.000
_cell.length_b   1.000
_cell.length_c   1.000
_cell.angle_alpha   90.00
_cell.angle_beta   90.00
_cell.angle_gamma   90.00
#
_symmetry.space_group_name_H-M   'P 1'
#
loop_
_entity.id
_entity.type
_entity.pdbx_description
1 polymer ?
#
loop_
_entity_poly.entity_id
_entity_poly.type
_entity_poly.pdbx_seq_one_letter_code
_entity_poly.pdbx_strand_id
1 'polypeptide(L)'
;YVVTAEVNGNPENAETVNFTADAGSAAIRTLTANKTDDIAAGRDTITLTATVQDASGHPIANANVNWSSDNTSGNFSETTTATDAQGQAIVTFSGTLAQVTTVTASSVNDSEKTIQLNIVPDQLSAKVVSITSPEHDYDAIANGMDAINLTATVKDQYGNVINQGDVAWSLDPASSAQLSADTVPTNAEGKS
;
A
#
# COMPACT_ATOMS: atom_id res chain seq x y z
N TYR A 1 -36.36 -22.20 5.39
CA TYR A 1 -36.83 -23.58 5.09
C TYR A 1 -38.29 -23.70 5.49
N VAL A 2 -39.07 -24.55 4.81
CA VAL A 2 -40.43 -24.90 5.22
C VAL A 2 -40.38 -26.38 5.61
N VAL A 3 -40.80 -26.69 6.83
CA VAL A 3 -40.93 -28.07 7.29
C VAL A 3 -42.37 -28.50 7.06
N THR A 4 -42.58 -29.65 6.42
CA THR A 4 -43.91 -30.20 6.18
C THR A 4 -44.06 -31.49 6.99
N ALA A 5 -45.14 -31.60 7.75
CA ALA A 5 -45.55 -32.85 8.39
C ALA A 5 -46.78 -33.40 7.65
N GLU A 6 -46.86 -34.70 7.41
CA GLU A 6 -47.99 -35.33 6.71
C GLU A 6 -48.48 -36.56 7.46
N VAL A 7 -49.79 -36.75 7.54
CA VAL A 7 -50.41 -38.04 7.87
C VAL A 7 -51.56 -38.35 6.91
N ASN A 8 -51.60 -39.59 6.40
CA ASN A 8 -52.63 -40.08 5.47
C ASN A 8 -52.87 -39.17 4.24
N GLY A 9 -51.83 -38.58 3.65
CA GLY A 9 -52.00 -37.70 2.48
C GLY A 9 -52.42 -36.27 2.80
N ASN A 10 -52.47 -35.87 4.08
CA ASN A 10 -52.82 -34.51 4.50
C ASN A 10 -51.58 -33.81 5.07
N PRO A 11 -50.88 -32.99 4.26
CA PRO A 11 -49.72 -32.23 4.72
C PRO A 11 -50.12 -30.96 5.44
N GLU A 12 -49.33 -30.57 6.44
CA GLU A 12 -49.37 -29.29 7.11
C GLU A 12 -47.96 -28.70 7.14
N ASN A 13 -47.85 -27.44 6.72
CA ASN A 13 -46.57 -26.73 6.67
C ASN A 13 -46.36 -25.94 7.96
N ALA A 14 -45.16 -26.04 8.53
CA ALA A 14 -44.70 -25.15 9.56
C ALA A 14 -44.48 -23.73 9.01
N GLU A 15 -44.38 -22.77 9.93
CA GLU A 15 -43.83 -21.45 9.61
C GLU A 15 -42.37 -21.54 9.12
N THR A 16 -41.89 -20.47 8.46
CA THR A 16 -40.55 -20.42 7.92
C THR A 16 -39.49 -20.56 9.01
N VAL A 17 -38.64 -21.59 8.88
CA VAL A 17 -37.47 -21.82 9.74
C VAL A 17 -36.24 -21.16 9.12
N ASN A 18 -35.55 -20.31 9.89
CA ASN A 18 -34.31 -19.66 9.48
C ASN A 18 -33.17 -20.10 10.39
N PHE A 19 -32.03 -20.44 9.77
CA PHE A 19 -30.76 -20.56 10.48
C PHE A 19 -29.94 -19.32 10.20
N THR A 20 -29.49 -18.65 11.26
CA THR A 20 -28.60 -17.50 11.16
C THR A 20 -27.19 -17.91 11.55
N ALA A 21 -26.19 -17.31 10.92
CA ALA A 21 -24.80 -17.51 11.30
C ALA A 21 -24.54 -17.05 12.75
N ASP A 22 -23.57 -17.69 13.40
CA ASP A 22 -23.26 -17.42 14.81
C ASP A 22 -22.38 -16.18 14.96
N ALA A 23 -23.03 -15.03 15.23
CA ALA A 23 -22.34 -13.76 15.44
C ALA A 23 -21.39 -13.78 16.66
N GLY A 24 -21.59 -14.67 17.63
CA GLY A 24 -20.73 -14.80 18.81
C GLY A 24 -19.37 -15.41 18.49
N SER A 25 -19.27 -16.21 17.42
CA SER A 25 -18.00 -16.79 16.94
C SER A 25 -17.48 -16.14 15.67
N ALA A 26 -18.05 -15.00 15.26
CA ALA A 26 -17.62 -14.24 14.10
C ALA A 26 -16.17 -13.76 14.27
N ALA A 27 -15.35 -13.99 13.25
CA ALA A 27 -13.98 -13.50 13.18
C ALA A 27 -13.58 -13.16 11.73
N ILE A 28 -12.64 -12.23 11.57
CA ILE A 28 -11.98 -11.95 10.29
C ILE A 28 -11.10 -13.15 9.96
N ARG A 29 -11.49 -13.90 8.93
CA ARG A 29 -10.78 -15.10 8.48
C ARG A 29 -9.69 -14.75 7.48
N THR A 30 -9.96 -13.79 6.60
CA THR A 30 -9.02 -13.37 5.55
C THR A 30 -8.99 -11.87 5.42
N LEU A 31 -7.82 -11.36 5.05
CA LEU A 31 -7.62 -10.01 4.54
C LEU A 31 -6.81 -10.13 3.26
N THR A 32 -7.30 -9.55 2.17
CA THR A 32 -6.68 -9.61 0.85
C THR A 32 -6.60 -8.22 0.22
N ALA A 33 -5.69 -8.04 -0.72
CA ALA A 33 -5.53 -6.82 -1.51
C ALA A 33 -5.49 -7.18 -3.00
N ASN A 34 -5.94 -6.27 -3.87
CA ASN A 34 -5.79 -6.43 -5.32
C ASN A 34 -4.34 -6.27 -5.81
N LYS A 35 -3.47 -5.63 -5.00
CA LYS A 35 -2.05 -5.42 -5.27
C LYS A 35 -1.30 -5.23 -3.94
N THR A 36 -0.14 -5.88 -3.80
CA THR A 36 0.70 -5.83 -2.58
C THR A 36 2.06 -5.20 -2.83
N ASP A 37 2.52 -5.12 -4.08
CA ASP A 37 3.87 -4.68 -4.43
C ASP A 37 3.83 -3.63 -5.54
N ASP A 38 4.91 -2.84 -5.66
CA ASP A 38 5.08 -1.76 -6.64
C ASP A 38 3.91 -0.77 -6.64
N ILE A 39 3.37 -0.47 -5.45
CA ILE A 39 2.26 0.46 -5.27
C ILE A 39 2.82 1.88 -5.35
N ALA A 40 2.52 2.59 -6.44
CA ALA A 40 3.08 3.93 -6.66
C ALA A 40 2.48 4.95 -5.69
N ALA A 41 3.33 5.56 -4.87
CA ALA A 41 2.94 6.58 -3.89
C ALA A 41 2.10 7.71 -4.53
N GLY A 42 0.95 7.99 -3.93
CA GLY A 42 0.02 9.06 -4.33
C GLY A 42 -0.67 8.88 -5.69
N ARG A 43 -0.45 7.75 -6.37
CA ARG A 43 -1.06 7.44 -7.68
C ARG A 43 -1.92 6.19 -7.64
N ASP A 44 -1.42 5.13 -7.00
CA ASP A 44 -2.15 3.88 -6.90
C ASP A 44 -3.16 3.91 -5.75
N THR A 45 -4.30 3.25 -5.97
CA THR A 45 -5.31 2.98 -4.95
C THR A 45 -5.54 1.48 -4.89
N ILE A 46 -5.50 0.94 -3.66
CA ILE A 46 -5.57 -0.49 -3.37
C ILE A 46 -6.94 -0.81 -2.81
N THR A 47 -7.60 -1.83 -3.34
CA THR A 47 -8.84 -2.37 -2.77
C THR A 47 -8.48 -3.49 -1.81
N LEU A 48 -8.91 -3.33 -0.56
CA LEU A 48 -8.76 -4.31 0.51
C LEU A 48 -10.10 -4.99 0.76
N THR A 49 -10.06 -6.30 0.98
CA THR A 49 -11.25 -7.10 1.30
C THR A 49 -10.99 -7.96 2.52
N ALA A 50 -11.74 -7.71 3.59
CA ALA A 50 -11.78 -8.53 4.79
C ALA A 50 -13.02 -9.42 4.77
N THR A 51 -12.86 -10.70 5.07
CA THR A 51 -13.97 -11.66 5.12
C THR A 51 -14.22 -12.10 6.55
N VAL A 52 -15.44 -11.88 7.04
CA VAL A 52 -15.89 -12.25 8.38
C VAL A 52 -16.79 -13.48 8.31
N GLN A 53 -16.41 -14.51 9.05
CA GLN A 53 -17.18 -15.76 9.13
C GLN A 53 -17.24 -16.26 10.58
N ASP A 54 -18.31 -16.99 10.91
CA ASP A 54 -18.41 -17.73 12.17
C ASP A 54 -17.39 -18.90 12.23
N ALA A 55 -17.35 -19.63 13.35
CA ALA A 55 -16.46 -20.78 13.51
C ALA A 55 -16.73 -21.95 12.54
N SER A 56 -17.92 -22.01 11.97
CA SER A 56 -18.34 -23.06 11.01
C SER A 56 -18.15 -22.63 9.56
N GLY A 57 -17.66 -21.41 9.31
CA GLY A 57 -17.40 -20.87 7.98
C GLY A 57 -18.59 -20.16 7.32
N HIS A 58 -19.67 -19.88 8.05
CA HIS A 58 -20.79 -19.12 7.50
C HIS A 58 -20.47 -17.62 7.49
N PRO A 59 -20.80 -16.89 6.40
CA PRO A 59 -20.55 -15.46 6.31
C PRO A 59 -21.42 -14.67 7.29
N ILE A 60 -20.85 -13.61 7.85
CA ILE A 60 -21.53 -12.71 8.78
C ILE A 60 -21.75 -11.36 8.09
N ALA A 61 -23.01 -11.04 7.80
CA ALA A 61 -23.39 -9.76 7.21
C ALA A 61 -23.56 -8.65 8.27
N ASN A 62 -23.38 -7.39 7.84
CA ASN A 62 -23.50 -6.18 8.64
C ASN A 62 -22.57 -6.10 9.87
N ALA A 63 -21.48 -6.87 9.89
CA ALA A 63 -20.45 -6.76 10.91
C ALA A 63 -19.51 -5.60 10.60
N ASN A 64 -19.20 -4.77 11.59
CA ASN A 64 -18.24 -3.68 11.46
C ASN A 64 -16.80 -4.22 11.42
N VAL A 65 -16.04 -3.75 10.44
CA VAL A 65 -14.59 -3.93 10.31
C VAL A 65 -13.93 -2.57 10.35
N ASN A 66 -13.01 -2.37 11.29
CA ASN A 66 -12.20 -1.16 11.43
C ASN A 66 -10.87 -1.34 10.70
N TRP A 67 -10.41 -0.28 10.07
CA TRP A 67 -9.22 -0.25 9.23
C TRP A 67 -8.17 0.68 9.82
N SER A 68 -6.92 0.24 9.86
CA SER A 68 -5.79 1.06 10.28
C SER A 68 -4.51 0.69 9.53
N SER A 69 -3.53 1.58 9.55
CA SER A 69 -2.21 1.35 8.96
C SER A 69 -1.10 2.03 9.77
N ASP A 70 0.11 1.50 9.67
CA ASP A 70 1.33 2.13 10.24
C ASP A 70 1.89 3.29 9.38
N ASN A 71 1.42 3.43 8.14
CA ASN A 71 1.81 4.52 7.26
C ASN A 71 1.06 5.81 7.60
N THR A 72 1.79 6.84 8.04
CA THR A 72 1.23 8.13 8.49
C THR A 72 0.62 8.95 7.36
N SER A 73 0.97 8.66 6.10
CA SER A 73 0.33 9.24 4.92
C SER A 73 -0.84 8.41 4.39
N GLY A 74 -1.08 7.24 5.00
CA GLY A 74 -2.12 6.31 4.61
C GLY A 74 -3.50 6.90 4.75
N ASN A 75 -4.35 6.67 3.75
CA ASN A 75 -5.72 7.13 3.72
C ASN A 75 -6.64 6.01 3.27
N PHE A 76 -7.60 5.66 4.13
CA PHE A 76 -8.71 4.78 3.81
C PHE A 76 -9.90 5.61 3.34
N SER A 77 -10.68 5.10 2.39
CA SER A 77 -11.95 5.73 1.99
C SER A 77 -12.93 5.84 3.17
N GLU A 78 -12.90 4.86 4.07
CA GLU A 78 -13.65 4.82 5.31
C GLU A 78 -12.80 4.14 6.40
N THR A 79 -12.86 4.64 7.63
CA THR A 79 -12.13 4.03 8.76
C THR A 79 -12.83 2.78 9.29
N THR A 80 -14.11 2.61 8.97
CA THR A 80 -14.93 1.46 9.36
C THR A 80 -15.91 1.15 8.25
N THR A 81 -15.99 -0.11 7.84
CA THR A 81 -16.96 -0.58 6.82
C THR A 81 -17.76 -1.75 7.36
N ALA A 82 -18.99 -1.95 6.89
CA ALA A 82 -19.81 -3.11 7.24
C ALA A 82 -19.64 -4.24 6.21
N THR A 83 -19.72 -5.49 6.66
CA THR A 83 -19.73 -6.64 5.76
C THR A 83 -21.04 -6.78 4.98
N ASP A 84 -20.94 -7.24 3.74
CA ASP A 84 -22.08 -7.58 2.89
C ASP A 84 -22.68 -8.96 3.22
N ALA A 85 -23.65 -9.43 2.41
CA ALA A 85 -24.29 -10.73 2.57
C ALA A 85 -23.34 -11.93 2.44
N GLN A 86 -22.16 -11.73 1.84
CA GLN A 86 -21.10 -12.72 1.69
C GLN A 86 -20.05 -12.59 2.80
N GLY A 87 -20.28 -11.72 3.79
CA GLY A 87 -19.38 -11.48 4.90
C GLY A 87 -18.17 -10.63 4.53
N GLN A 88 -18.21 -9.91 3.40
CA GLN A 88 -17.08 -9.14 2.90
C GLN A 88 -17.21 -7.66 3.23
N ALA A 89 -16.20 -7.11 3.88
CA ALA A 89 -16.02 -5.69 4.10
C ALA A 89 -14.92 -5.19 3.14
N ILE A 90 -15.24 -4.15 2.36
CA ILE A 90 -14.36 -3.64 1.29
C ILE A 90 -14.03 -2.18 1.56
N VAL A 91 -12.75 -1.83 1.49
CA VAL A 91 -12.27 -0.44 1.61
C VAL A 91 -11.20 -0.17 0.55
N THR A 92 -11.01 1.09 0.17
CA THR A 92 -9.84 1.48 -0.61
C THR A 92 -8.80 2.17 0.25
N PHE A 93 -7.52 1.93 -0.04
CA PHE A 93 -6.37 2.50 0.65
C PHE A 93 -5.41 3.17 -0.36
N SER A 94 -4.88 4.33 0.01
CA SER A 94 -3.82 5.04 -0.73
C SER A 94 -2.81 5.63 0.24
N GLY A 95 -1.61 5.97 -0.21
CA GLY A 95 -0.58 6.59 0.62
C GLY A 95 0.46 7.32 -0.22
N THR A 96 1.06 8.38 0.31
CA THR A 96 2.07 9.19 -0.40
C THR A 96 3.50 8.97 0.11
N LEU A 97 3.68 8.28 1.24
CA LEU A 97 4.97 7.92 1.80
C LEU A 97 5.35 6.51 1.34
N ALA A 98 6.48 6.41 0.64
CA ALA A 98 7.03 5.14 0.19
C ALA A 98 7.66 4.38 1.36
N GLN A 99 7.07 3.24 1.70
CA GLN A 99 7.56 2.29 2.70
C GLN A 99 6.76 0.98 2.61
N VAL A 100 7.29 -0.07 3.23
CA VAL A 100 6.47 -1.23 3.59
C VAL A 100 5.45 -0.77 4.63
N THR A 101 4.17 -0.97 4.32
CA THR A 101 3.03 -0.53 5.11
C THR A 101 2.26 -1.75 5.61
N THR A 102 2.07 -1.85 6.92
CA THR A 102 1.19 -2.85 7.53
C THR A 102 -0.21 -2.27 7.61
N VAL A 103 -1.17 -2.93 6.96
CA VAL A 103 -2.60 -2.63 7.09
C VAL A 103 -3.24 -3.66 8.00
N THR A 104 -4.07 -3.18 8.92
CA THR A 104 -4.80 -4.00 9.89
C THR A 104 -6.31 -3.85 9.69
N ALA A 105 -7.00 -4.98 9.65
CA ALA A 105 -8.46 -5.07 9.76
C ALA A 105 -8.83 -5.69 11.10
N SER A 106 -9.65 -5.01 11.90
CA SER A 106 -10.12 -5.49 13.21
C SER A 106 -11.64 -5.47 13.32
N SER A 107 -12.23 -6.40 14.06
CA SER A 107 -13.70 -6.59 14.17
C SER A 107 -14.22 -6.48 15.61
N VAL A 108 -15.55 -6.53 15.75
CA VAL A 108 -16.29 -6.45 17.03
C VAL A 108 -15.90 -7.53 18.07
N ASN A 109 -15.46 -8.72 17.65
CA ASN A 109 -15.06 -9.81 18.57
C ASN A 109 -13.54 -9.89 18.77
N ASP A 110 -12.85 -8.74 18.74
CA ASP A 110 -11.39 -8.60 18.91
C ASP A 110 -10.53 -9.44 17.93
N SER A 111 -11.13 -9.93 16.84
CA SER A 111 -10.39 -10.61 15.80
C SER A 111 -9.70 -9.61 14.87
N GLU A 112 -8.50 -9.98 14.42
CA GLU A 112 -7.63 -9.13 13.62
C GLU A 112 -6.94 -9.93 12.49
N LYS A 113 -6.74 -9.28 11.34
CA LYS A 113 -5.81 -9.71 10.29
C LYS A 113 -4.99 -8.54 9.79
N THR A 114 -3.76 -8.84 9.39
CA THR A 114 -2.84 -7.88 8.78
C THR A 114 -2.42 -8.31 7.38
N ILE A 115 -2.05 -7.33 6.56
CA ILE A 115 -1.43 -7.51 5.25
C ILE A 115 -0.34 -6.47 5.07
N GLN A 116 0.75 -6.83 4.39
CA GLN A 116 1.83 -5.90 4.04
C GLN A 116 1.64 -5.40 2.61
N LEU A 117 1.80 -4.08 2.44
CA LEU A 117 1.76 -3.38 1.17
C LEU A 117 3.11 -2.68 0.96
N ASN A 118 3.81 -2.96 -0.12
CA ASN A 118 5.06 -2.31 -0.48
C ASN A 118 4.77 -1.09 -1.37
N ILE A 119 4.71 0.08 -0.73
CA ILE A 119 4.54 1.37 -1.39
C ILE A 119 5.90 1.88 -1.83
N VAL A 120 6.06 2.12 -3.13
CA VAL A 120 7.30 2.59 -3.74
C VAL A 120 7.16 4.06 -4.15
N PRO A 121 8.29 4.79 -4.26
CA PRO A 121 8.28 6.18 -4.73
C PRO A 121 7.64 6.30 -6.11
N ASP A 122 7.01 7.44 -6.40
CA ASP A 122 6.46 7.69 -7.72
C ASP A 122 7.58 8.05 -8.71
N GLN A 123 8.07 7.04 -9.42
CA GLN A 123 9.15 7.19 -10.40
C GLN A 123 8.82 8.19 -11.53
N LEU A 124 7.53 8.40 -11.85
CA LEU A 124 7.16 9.33 -12.92
C LEU A 124 7.28 10.80 -12.53
N SER A 125 7.23 11.13 -11.23
CA SER A 125 7.41 12.48 -10.72
C SER A 125 8.82 12.73 -10.17
N ALA A 126 9.74 11.80 -10.39
CA ALA A 126 11.14 11.91 -10.02
C ALA A 126 11.76 13.21 -10.55
N LYS A 127 12.45 13.94 -9.66
CA LYS A 127 13.18 15.17 -9.98
C LYS A 127 14.45 15.29 -9.16
N VAL A 128 15.49 15.88 -9.76
CA VAL A 128 16.68 16.32 -9.02
C VAL A 128 16.28 17.50 -8.14
N VAL A 129 16.45 17.37 -6.83
CA VAL A 129 16.10 18.42 -5.84
C VAL A 129 17.30 19.20 -5.34
N SER A 130 18.51 18.65 -5.47
CA SER A 130 19.75 19.34 -5.13
C SER A 130 20.96 18.70 -5.83
N ILE A 131 21.98 19.51 -6.07
CA ILE A 131 23.32 19.07 -6.44
C ILE A 131 24.28 19.69 -5.42
N THR A 132 25.13 18.88 -4.80
CA THR A 132 26.07 19.32 -3.76
C THR A 132 27.45 18.70 -3.96
N SER A 133 28.49 19.39 -3.49
CA SER A 133 29.83 18.82 -3.29
C SER A 133 30.11 18.61 -1.80
N PRO A 134 30.94 17.63 -1.40
CA PRO A 134 31.44 17.53 -0.02
C PRO A 134 31.98 18.87 0.47
N GLU A 135 31.61 19.24 1.71
CA GLU A 135 32.00 20.52 2.34
C GLU A 135 31.60 21.80 1.57
N HIS A 136 30.71 21.68 0.56
CA HIS A 136 30.40 22.76 -0.38
C HIS A 136 31.65 23.30 -1.11
N ASP A 137 32.62 22.43 -1.37
CA ASP A 137 33.81 22.78 -2.14
C ASP A 137 33.55 22.60 -3.65
N TYR A 138 33.59 23.70 -4.39
CA TYR A 138 33.36 23.74 -5.83
C TYR A 138 34.56 24.25 -6.60
N ASP A 139 35.72 24.33 -5.95
CA ASP A 139 36.96 24.80 -6.56
C ASP A 139 37.92 23.63 -6.78
N ALA A 140 38.62 23.64 -7.92
CA ALA A 140 39.65 22.67 -8.24
C ALA A 140 40.71 23.30 -9.14
N ILE A 141 41.96 22.83 -9.07
CA ILE A 141 43.02 23.32 -9.96
C ILE A 141 42.88 22.63 -11.31
N ALA A 142 42.89 23.40 -12.41
CA ALA A 142 42.85 22.88 -13.78
C ALA A 142 44.17 22.23 -14.22
N ASN A 143 44.66 21.24 -13.45
CA ASN A 143 45.91 20.51 -13.67
C ASN A 143 45.70 19.12 -14.31
N GLY A 144 44.45 18.74 -14.60
CA GLY A 144 44.09 17.43 -15.13
C GLY A 144 44.14 16.27 -14.12
N MET A 145 44.32 16.57 -12.83
CA MET A 145 44.38 15.61 -11.72
C MET A 145 43.32 15.89 -10.66
N ASP A 146 43.04 17.17 -10.37
CA ASP A 146 42.03 17.56 -9.39
C ASP A 146 40.62 17.29 -9.95
N ALA A 147 39.71 16.89 -9.08
CA ALA A 147 38.33 16.58 -9.41
C ALA A 147 37.37 17.14 -8.36
N ILE A 148 36.17 17.50 -8.80
CA ILE A 148 35.06 17.89 -7.92
C ILE A 148 34.07 16.74 -7.90
N ASN A 149 33.75 16.25 -6.71
CA ASN A 149 32.73 15.23 -6.54
C ASN A 149 31.37 15.92 -6.37
N LEU A 150 30.51 15.79 -7.37
CA LEU A 150 29.13 16.26 -7.28
C LEU A 150 28.21 15.09 -6.93
N THR A 151 27.21 15.38 -6.09
CA THR A 151 26.16 14.44 -5.73
C THR A 151 24.81 15.05 -6.03
N ALA A 152 24.03 14.39 -6.88
CA ALA A 152 22.63 14.76 -7.12
C ALA A 152 21.73 14.00 -6.14
N THR A 153 20.73 14.67 -5.57
CA THR A 153 19.67 14.01 -4.79
C THR A 153 18.37 14.03 -5.59
N VAL A 154 17.75 12.87 -5.77
CA VAL A 154 16.51 12.70 -6.53
C VAL A 154 15.38 12.27 -5.61
N LYS A 155 14.25 12.98 -5.72
CA LYS A 155 13.02 12.67 -4.98
C LYS A 155 11.81 12.73 -5.90
N ASP A 156 10.74 12.04 -5.55
CA ASP A 156 9.43 12.23 -6.18
C ASP A 156 8.76 13.53 -5.68
N GLN A 157 7.55 13.82 -6.18
CA GLN A 157 6.79 15.01 -5.77
C GLN A 157 6.37 15.02 -4.29
N TYR A 158 6.33 13.86 -3.63
CA TYR A 158 5.95 13.69 -2.23
C TYR A 158 7.17 13.70 -1.29
N GLY A 159 8.39 13.76 -1.86
CA GLY A 159 9.63 13.81 -1.11
C GLY A 159 10.24 12.43 -0.81
N ASN A 160 9.70 11.35 -1.38
CA ASN A 160 10.29 10.03 -1.29
C ASN A 160 11.55 9.97 -2.14
N VAL A 161 12.61 9.37 -1.61
CA VAL A 161 13.87 9.18 -2.35
C VAL A 161 13.67 8.17 -3.48
N ILE A 162 14.17 8.48 -4.68
CA ILE A 162 14.13 7.54 -5.80
C ILE A 162 15.39 6.69 -5.74
N ASN A 163 15.25 5.38 -5.52
CA ASN A 163 16.37 4.42 -5.62
C ASN A 163 16.43 3.84 -7.03
N GLN A 164 17.64 3.62 -7.56
CA GLN A 164 17.90 3.08 -8.91
C GLN A 164 17.31 3.93 -10.06
N GLY A 165 17.17 5.24 -9.86
CA GLY A 165 16.83 6.18 -10.92
C GLY A 165 18.08 6.69 -11.63
N ASP A 166 18.14 6.60 -12.95
CA ASP A 166 19.28 7.10 -13.73
C ASP A 166 19.30 8.63 -13.75
N VAL A 167 20.43 9.21 -13.34
CA VAL A 167 20.70 10.66 -13.43
C VAL A 167 21.66 10.92 -14.58
N ALA A 168 21.18 11.64 -15.59
CA ALA A 168 22.02 12.09 -16.71
C ALA A 168 22.80 13.35 -16.32
N TRP A 169 24.12 13.32 -16.51
CA TRP A 169 25.03 14.43 -16.27
C TRP A 169 25.53 14.99 -17.60
N SER A 170 25.66 16.31 -17.69
CA SER A 170 26.16 16.99 -18.89
C SER A 170 26.94 18.24 -18.52
N LEU A 171 27.92 18.59 -19.35
CA LEU A 171 28.71 19.82 -19.22
C LEU A 171 28.40 20.78 -20.36
N ASP A 172 28.30 22.07 -20.05
CA ASP A 172 28.22 23.15 -21.03
C ASP A 172 29.24 24.26 -20.69
N PRO A 173 30.25 24.51 -21.55
CA PRO A 173 30.54 23.80 -22.79
C PRO A 173 31.11 22.40 -22.53
N ALA A 174 30.72 21.42 -23.34
CA ALA A 174 31.12 20.01 -23.17
C ALA A 174 32.65 19.78 -23.22
N SER A 175 33.41 20.71 -23.79
CA SER A 175 34.88 20.66 -23.85
C SER A 175 35.58 21.27 -22.62
N SER A 176 34.85 21.77 -21.62
CA SER A 176 35.42 22.46 -20.46
C SER A 176 36.05 21.53 -19.42
N ALA A 177 35.51 20.32 -19.26
CA ALA A 177 35.96 19.31 -18.31
C ALA A 177 35.52 17.91 -18.79
N GLN A 178 35.88 16.87 -18.03
CA GLN A 178 35.48 15.49 -18.30
C GLN A 178 34.63 14.97 -17.13
N LEU A 179 33.48 14.36 -17.44
CA LEU A 179 32.68 13.62 -16.47
C LEU A 179 33.28 12.22 -16.24
N SER A 180 33.18 11.72 -15.02
CA SER A 180 33.51 10.32 -14.71
C SER A 180 32.52 9.33 -15.31
N ALA A 181 31.25 9.75 -15.46
CA ALA A 181 30.19 9.06 -16.17
C ALA A 181 29.10 10.04 -16.60
N ASP A 182 28.48 9.79 -17.76
CA ASP A 182 27.37 10.60 -18.27
C ASP A 182 26.02 10.19 -17.67
N THR A 183 25.96 9.04 -17.00
CA THR A 183 24.78 8.54 -16.31
C THR A 183 25.19 7.79 -15.07
N VAL A 184 24.59 8.14 -13.93
CA VAL A 184 24.87 7.50 -12.64
C VAL A 184 23.53 7.19 -11.98
N PRO A 185 23.26 5.92 -11.59
CA PRO A 185 22.02 5.57 -10.91
C PRO A 185 22.03 6.03 -9.46
N THR A 186 20.86 6.39 -8.94
CA THR A 186 20.73 6.71 -7.52
C THR A 186 20.84 5.48 -6.62
N ASN A 187 21.44 5.64 -5.45
CA ASN A 187 21.48 4.64 -4.39
C ASN A 187 20.20 4.64 -3.53
N ALA A 188 20.18 3.85 -2.46
CA ALA A 188 19.03 3.75 -1.54
C ALA A 188 18.66 5.05 -0.82
N GLU A 189 19.57 6.03 -0.77
CA GLU A 189 19.31 7.39 -0.23
C GLU A 189 18.83 8.38 -1.31
N GLY A 190 18.65 7.92 -2.55
CA GLY A 190 18.31 8.76 -3.69
C GLY A 190 19.47 9.60 -4.21
N LYS A 191 20.71 9.22 -3.91
CA LYS A 191 21.91 9.97 -4.31
C LYS A 191 22.62 9.30 -5.49
N SER A 192 22.97 10.12 -6.48
CA SER A 192 23.81 9.79 -7.63
C SER A 192 25.12 10.54 -7.55
#